data_AF-A0AAD4QIK5-F1
#
_entry.id   AF-A0AAD4QIK5-F1
#
_cell.length_a   1.000
_cell.length_b   1.000
_cell.length_c   1.000
_cell.angle_alpha   90.00
_cell.angle_beta   90.00
_cell.angle_gamma   90.00
#
_symmetry.space_group_name_H-M   'P 1'
#
loop_
_entity.id
_entity.type
_entity.pdbx_description
1 polymer ?
#
loop_
_entity_poly.entity_id
_entity_poly.type
_entity_poly.pdbx_seq_one_letter_code
_entity_poly.pdbx_strand_id
1 'polypeptide(L)' 'MDTLSDDSLLEIFDFYRLDLIMPHEPYWDWHTLVHVCRRWRQLIFASPRRLEPQLVCKSRTPVRRIL' A
#
# COMPACT_ATOMS: atom_id res chain seq x y z
N MET A 1 0.37 -24.01 11.00
CA MET A 1 1.02 -22.69 10.91
C MET A 1 -0.08 -21.67 11.06
N ASP A 2 -0.10 -20.92 12.15
CA ASP A 2 -1.14 -19.93 12.42
C ASP A 2 -0.98 -18.78 11.43
N THR A 3 -1.73 -18.85 10.34
CA THR A 3 -1.78 -17.78 9.37
C THR A 3 -2.78 -16.75 9.85
N LEU A 4 -2.30 -15.53 10.09
CA LEU A 4 -3.17 -14.38 10.36
C LEU A 4 -4.28 -14.31 9.32
N SER A 5 -5.52 -13.97 9.70
CA SER A 5 -6.64 -13.82 8.77
C SER A 5 -6.42 -12.65 7.82
N ASP A 6 -7.16 -12.61 6.71
CA ASP A 6 -7.10 -11.48 5.77
C ASP A 6 -7.56 -10.17 6.44
N ASP A 7 -8.59 -10.22 7.28
CA ASP A 7 -9.10 -9.05 7.99
C ASP A 7 -8.07 -8.45 8.94
N SER A 8 -7.37 -9.29 9.69
CA SER A 8 -6.32 -8.83 10.60
C SER A 8 -5.10 -8.29 9.86
N LEU A 9 -4.75 -8.84 8.68
CA LEU A 9 -3.73 -8.25 7.82
C LEU A 9 -4.15 -6.86 7.31
N LEU A 10 -5.42 -6.70 6.92
CA LEU A 10 -5.94 -5.41 6.48
C LEU A 10 -5.96 -4.38 7.61
N GLU A 11 -6.23 -4.79 8.85
CA GLU A 11 -6.12 -3.91 10.04
C GLU A 11 -4.67 -3.45 10.26
N ILE A 12 -3.70 -4.36 10.15
CA ILE A 12 -2.28 -4.01 10.26
C ILE A 12 -1.87 -3.02 9.16
N PHE A 13 -2.29 -3.25 7.91
CA PHE A 13 -1.97 -2.36 6.81
C PHE A 13 -2.58 -0.97 7.00
N ASP A 14 -3.81 -0.89 7.52
CA ASP A 14 -4.46 0.39 7.80
C ASP A 14 -3.78 1.13 8.96
N PHE A 15 -3.34 0.42 9.99
CA PHE A 15 -2.53 1.00 11.06
C PHE A 15 -1.20 1.54 10.53
N TYR A 16 -0.47 0.76 9.72
CA TYR A 16 0.79 1.17 9.10
C TYR A 16 0.60 2.38 8.17
N ARG A 17 -0.52 2.44 7.44
CA ARG A 17 -0.91 3.61 6.65
C ARG A 17 -1.06 4.84 7.53
N LEU A 18 -1.80 4.75 8.64
CA LEU A 18 -2.07 5.89 9.53
C LEU A 18 -0.81 6.38 10.25
N ASP A 19 0.07 5.48 10.67
CA ASP A 19 1.34 5.83 11.35
C ASP A 19 2.30 6.60 10.42
N LEU A 20 2.28 6.28 9.12
CA LEU A 20 3.12 6.92 8.11
C LEU A 20 2.54 8.20 7.51
N ILE A 21 1.24 8.48 7.68
CA ILE A 21 0.64 9.77 7.30
C ILE A 21 1.02 10.80 8.38
N MET A 22 2.31 11.16 8.40
CA MET A 22 2.83 12.31 9.10
C MET A 22 2.46 13.59 8.32
N PRO A 23 2.44 14.79 8.96
CA PRO A 23 1.98 16.03 8.31
C PRO A 23 2.71 16.41 7.01
N HIS A 24 3.85 15.78 6.72
CA HIS A 24 4.72 16.09 5.60
C HIS A 24 4.77 15.00 4.50
N GLU A 25 4.18 13.82 4.71
CA GLU A 25 4.14 12.75 3.71
C GLU A 25 2.70 12.29 3.45
N PRO A 26 2.08 12.75 2.34
CA PRO A 26 0.67 12.46 2.06
C PRO A 26 0.44 11.04 1.53
N TYR A 27 1.46 10.18 1.52
CA TYR A 27 1.39 8.82 0.99
C TYR A 27 2.24 7.88 1.86
N TRP A 28 1.76 6.65 1.99
CA TRP A 28 2.43 5.59 2.74
C TRP A 28 3.10 4.60 1.77
N ASP A 29 4.16 3.91 2.21
CA ASP A 29 5.00 3.05 1.38
C ASP A 29 4.38 1.67 1.07
N TRP A 30 3.12 1.64 0.64
CA TRP A 30 2.37 0.42 0.32
C TRP A 30 3.05 -0.45 -0.75
N HIS A 31 3.84 0.16 -1.64
CA HIS A 31 4.62 -0.53 -2.66
C HIS A 31 5.59 -1.55 -2.08
N THR A 32 6.11 -1.32 -0.88
CA THR A 32 7.02 -2.26 -0.22
C THR A 32 6.27 -3.54 0.20
N LEU A 33 5.03 -3.39 0.69
CA LEU A 33 4.20 -4.49 1.16
C LEU A 33 3.76 -5.43 0.04
N VAL A 34 3.49 -4.90 -1.16
CA VAL A 34 3.11 -5.75 -2.31
C VAL A 34 4.24 -6.63 -2.81
N HIS A 35 5.50 -6.35 -2.42
CA HIS A 35 6.67 -7.17 -2.76
C HIS A 35 6.97 -8.26 -1.73
N VAL A 36 6.32 -8.27 -0.55
CA VAL A 36 6.55 -9.28 0.50
C VAL A 36 6.06 -10.66 0.07
N CYS A 37 4.80 -10.77 -0.34
CA CYS A 37 4.26 -12.03 -0.87
C CYS A 37 3.02 -11.80 -1.76
N ARG A 38 2.63 -12.85 -2.49
CA ARG A 38 1.44 -12.82 -3.37
C ARG A 38 0.15 -12.44 -2.63
N ARG A 39 -0.02 -12.93 -1.40
CA ARG A 39 -1.21 -12.68 -0.57
C ARG A 39 -1.35 -11.21 -0.20
N TRP A 40 -0.27 -10.57 0.23
CA TRP A 40 -0.27 -9.14 0.60
C TRP A 40 -0.58 -8.26 -0.60
N ARG A 41 0.03 -8.57 -1.75
CA ARG A 41 -0.28 -7.92 -3.02
C ARG A 41 -1.77 -7.98 -3.36
N GLN A 42 -2.38 -9.16 -3.22
CA GLN A 42 -3.80 -9.35 -3.51
C GLN A 42 -4.67 -8.52 -2.55
N LEU A 43 -4.40 -8.55 -1.25
CA LEU A 43 -5.18 -7.82 -0.25
C LEU A 43 -5.13 -6.30 -0.45
N ILE A 44 -3.94 -5.76 -0.73
CA ILE A 44 -3.74 -4.32 -0.97
C ILE A 44 -4.51 -3.87 -2.21
N PHE A 45 -4.41 -4.62 -3.32
CA PHE A 45 -5.13 -4.29 -4.56
C PHE A 45 -6.63 -4.58 -4.51
N ALA A 46 -7.08 -5.51 -3.66
CA ALA A 46 -8.50 -5.79 -3.45
C ALA A 46 -9.19 -4.77 -2.53
N SER A 47 -8.42 -3.97 -1.78
CA SER A 47 -8.95 -3.06 -0.75
C SER A 47 -8.66 -1.57 -1.01
N PRO A 48 -8.85 -1.04 -2.25
CA PRO A 48 -8.44 0.31 -2.59
C PRO A 48 -9.19 1.39 -1.80
N ARG A 49 -10.44 1.15 -1.40
CA ARG A 49 -11.24 2.09 -0.59
C ARG A 49 -10.75 2.21 0.85
N ARG A 50 -10.15 1.15 1.38
CA ARG A 50 -9.68 1.09 2.78
C ARG A 50 -8.25 1.59 2.89
N LEU A 51 -7.41 1.16 1.94
CA LEU A 51 -5.96 1.34 2.03
C LEU A 51 -5.43 2.46 1.12
N GLU A 52 -6.26 2.98 0.21
CA GLU A 52 -5.94 4.08 -0.70
C GLU A 52 -4.50 4.01 -1.27
N PRO A 53 -4.13 2.93 -1.99
CA PRO A 53 -2.80 2.78 -2.56
C PRO A 53 -2.64 3.76 -3.73
N GLN A 54 -2.19 4.99 -3.42
CA GLN A 54 -1.99 6.05 -4.40
C GLN A 54 -0.54 6.02 -4.92
N LEU A 55 -0.40 6.20 -6.24
CA LEU A 55 0.89 6.43 -6.90
C LEU A 55 1.12 7.94 -7.01
N VAL A 56 2.07 8.48 -6.24
CA VAL A 56 2.42 9.90 -6.35
C VAL A 56 3.47 10.08 -7.44
N CYS A 57 3.05 10.63 -8.57
CA CYS A 57 3.95 11.07 -9.63
C CYS A 57 4.68 12.35 -9.20
N LYS A 58 5.90 12.22 -8.67
CA LYS A 58 6.77 13.38 -8.44
C LYS A 58 7.21 13.92 -9.81
N SER A 59 7.30 15.24 -9.97
CA SER A 59 7.68 15.92 -11.22
C SER A 59 9.04 15.51 -11.80
N ARG A 60 9.85 14.75 -11.05
CA ARG A 60 11.15 14.19 -11.47
C ARG A 60 11.09 12.73 -11.93
N THR A 61 9.95 12.06 -11.82
CA THR A 61 9.79 10.68 -12.30
C THR A 61 9.26 10.76 -13.73
N PRO A 62 10.07 10.45 -14.77
CA PRO A 62 9.53 10.42 -16.12
C PRO A 62 8.43 9.36 -16.16
N VAL A 63 7.20 9.80 -16.42
CA VAL A 63 6.11 8.90 -16.81
C VAL A 63 6.65 8.15 -18.01
N ARG A 64 6.95 6.86 -17.87
CA ARG A 64 7.27 6.02 -19.02
C ARG A 64 6.11 6.22 -19.99
N ARG A 65 6.38 6.79 -21.16
CA ARG A 65 5.42 6.79 -22.26
C ARG A 65 5.12 5.32 -22.51
N ILE A 66 3.91 4.92 -22.15
CA ILE A 66 3.35 3.67 -22.66
C ILE A 66 3.09 3.98 -24.14
N LEU A 67 3.93 3.39 -25.00
CA LEU A 67 3.71 3.35 -26.45
C LEU A 67 2.57 2.38 -26.75
#